data_AF-A0A7Y8LIZ4-F1
#
_entry.id   AF-A0A7Y8LIZ4-F1
#
_cell.length_a   1.000
_cell.length_b   1.000
_cell.length_c   1.000
_cell.angle_alpha   90.00
_cell.angle_beta   90.00
_cell.angle_gamma   90.00
#
_symmetry.space_group_name_H-M   'P 1'
#
loop_
_entity.id
_entity.type
_entity.pdbx_description
1 polymer ?
#
loop_
_entity_poly.entity_id
_entity_poly.type
_entity_poly.pdbx_seq_one_letter_code
_entity_poly.pdbx_strand_id
1 'polypeptide(L)'
;MLISRRTLLLAAAAPLPAAAPRRPVIAIDGEKFLLNGKPTYAGRVWRGHRIEGLLLNSRMVQGIFDDENPQTRSMWAYPDTGKWDPDRNTREFVQAMPSWRSHGLLSFTICLQGGSPQGYSKQQPWLNSAIAADGSLKPASMARLKLILDKAAELGMAPIVGIFYFGQDQHLAGDDAVRAAVRNTINWLHGG
;
A
#
# COMPACT_ATOMS: atom_id res chain seq x y z
N MET A 1 -29.49 -25.87 62.58
CA MET A 1 -30.10 -24.61 62.08
C MET A 1 -29.36 -23.45 62.74
N LEU A 2 -28.68 -22.48 62.11
CA LEU A 2 -28.57 -21.98 60.72
C LEU A 2 -27.14 -21.42 60.45
N ILE A 3 -26.58 -21.79 59.30
CA ILE A 3 -25.84 -21.04 58.25
C ILE A 3 -25.06 -19.74 58.61
N SER A 4 -23.76 -19.81 58.29
CA SER A 4 -22.74 -18.75 58.15
C SER A 4 -22.97 -17.86 56.91
N ARG A 5 -22.67 -16.56 56.99
CA ARG A 5 -22.53 -15.67 55.82
C ARG A 5 -21.26 -14.81 55.91
N ARG A 6 -20.24 -15.14 55.12
CA ARG A 6 -19.24 -14.18 54.63
C ARG A 6 -19.46 -14.01 53.13
N THR A 7 -19.92 -12.84 52.74
CA THR A 7 -20.14 -12.46 51.34
C THR A 7 -18.84 -11.92 50.77
N LEU A 8 -18.20 -12.62 49.83
CA LEU A 8 -17.18 -12.04 48.96
C LEU A 8 -17.88 -11.50 47.71
N LEU A 9 -17.76 -10.19 47.45
CA LEU A 9 -18.08 -9.61 46.15
C LEU A 9 -16.86 -9.75 45.23
N LEU A 10 -16.99 -10.55 44.16
CA LEU A 10 -16.10 -10.46 43.01
C LEU A 10 -16.56 -9.29 42.14
N ALA A 11 -15.73 -8.25 42.03
CA ALA A 11 -15.88 -7.25 40.98
C ALA A 11 -15.30 -7.81 39.68
N ALA A 12 -16.14 -7.94 38.65
CA ALA A 12 -15.70 -8.31 37.31
C ALA A 12 -14.93 -7.14 36.69
N ALA A 13 -13.65 -7.34 36.38
CA ALA A 13 -12.86 -6.37 35.63
C ALA A 13 -13.31 -6.37 34.16
N ALA A 14 -13.89 -5.26 33.71
CA ALA A 14 -14.20 -5.06 32.30
C ALA A 14 -12.88 -4.90 31.50
N PRO A 15 -12.76 -5.52 30.31
CA PRO A 15 -11.58 -5.34 29.47
C PRO A 15 -11.47 -3.89 29.01
N LEU A 16 -10.28 -3.31 29.18
CA LEU A 16 -9.96 -1.98 28.66
C LEU A 16 -10.10 -1.98 27.12
N PRO A 17 -10.62 -0.90 26.52
CA PRO A 17 -10.68 -0.77 25.07
C PRO A 17 -9.27 -0.89 24.49
N ALA A 18 -9.10 -1.74 23.47
CA ALA A 18 -7.84 -1.85 22.76
C ALA A 18 -7.46 -0.48 22.20
N ALA A 19 -6.25 -0.02 22.53
CA ALA A 19 -5.71 1.21 21.94
C ALA A 19 -5.81 1.11 20.41
N ALA A 20 -6.21 2.21 19.77
CA ALA A 20 -6.24 2.28 18.31
C ALA A 20 -4.92 1.75 17.75
N PRO A 21 -4.95 0.88 16.72
CA PRO A 21 -3.73 0.27 16.19
C PRO A 21 -2.77 1.39 15.82
N ARG A 22 -1.60 1.44 16.49
CA ARG A 22 -0.56 2.40 16.15
C ARG A 22 -0.14 2.14 14.72
N ARG A 23 -0.01 3.22 13.92
CA ARG A 23 0.59 3.13 12.58
C ARG A 23 1.90 2.34 12.69
N PRO A 24 2.12 1.33 11.84
CA PRO A 24 3.34 0.55 11.87
C PRO A 24 4.55 1.48 11.70
N VAL A 25 5.56 1.26 12.54
CA VAL A 25 6.82 2.03 12.47
C VAL A 25 7.86 1.16 11.78
N ILE A 26 8.41 1.68 10.68
CA ILE A 26 9.55 1.07 10.00
C ILE A 26 10.84 1.74 10.47
N ALA A 27 11.88 0.95 10.67
CA ALA A 27 13.23 1.41 10.96
C ALA A 27 14.25 0.52 10.25
N ILE A 28 15.49 0.99 10.16
CA ILE A 28 16.63 0.24 9.63
C ILE A 28 17.68 0.15 10.74
N ASP A 29 18.18 -1.06 10.99
CA ASP A 29 19.30 -1.36 11.91
C ASP A 29 20.35 -2.18 11.16
N GLY A 30 21.45 -1.53 10.78
CA GLY A 30 22.42 -2.07 9.84
C GLY A 30 21.75 -2.45 8.52
N GLU A 31 21.73 -3.74 8.21
CA GLU A 31 21.12 -4.30 6.98
C GLU A 31 19.69 -4.80 7.18
N LYS A 32 19.12 -4.64 8.39
CA LYS A 32 17.80 -5.19 8.72
C LYS A 32 16.72 -4.12 8.69
N PHE A 33 15.60 -4.45 8.06
CA PHE A 33 14.35 -3.75 8.28
C PHE A 33 13.71 -4.22 9.58
N LEU A 34 13.26 -3.24 10.37
CA LEU A 34 12.51 -3.44 11.59
C LEU A 34 11.09 -2.97 11.37
N LEU A 35 10.13 -3.76 11.82
CA LEU A 35 8.72 -3.40 11.87
C LEU A 35 8.27 -3.42 13.34
N ASN A 36 7.86 -2.26 13.85
CA ASN A 36 7.50 -2.06 15.26
C ASN A 36 8.63 -2.50 16.22
N GLY A 37 9.87 -2.15 15.88
CA GLY A 37 11.06 -2.46 16.68
C GLY A 37 11.56 -3.90 16.60
N LYS A 38 10.92 -4.77 15.81
CA LYS A 38 11.33 -6.17 15.61
C LYS A 38 11.87 -6.38 14.20
N PRO A 39 12.96 -7.13 14.00
CA PRO A 39 13.39 -7.53 12.67
C PRO A 39 12.25 -8.18 11.89
N THR A 40 12.06 -7.80 10.63
CA THR A 40 11.15 -8.51 9.73
C THR A 40 11.54 -9.97 9.64
N TYR A 41 10.58 -10.89 9.54
CA TYR A 41 10.85 -12.33 9.48
C TYR A 41 11.80 -12.85 10.58
N ALA A 42 11.66 -12.37 11.82
CA ALA A 42 12.50 -12.76 12.95
C ALA A 42 12.69 -14.29 13.07
N GLY A 43 13.95 -14.72 13.21
CA GLY A 43 14.36 -16.13 13.31
C GLY A 43 14.24 -16.94 12.02
N ARG A 44 13.84 -16.37 10.89
CA ARG A 44 13.63 -17.13 9.64
C ARG A 44 14.92 -17.29 8.83
N VAL A 45 15.14 -18.51 8.37
CA VAL A 45 16.22 -18.92 7.46
C VAL A 45 15.62 -19.82 6.38
N TRP A 46 16.09 -19.70 5.15
CA TRP A 46 15.70 -20.55 4.03
C TRP A 46 16.94 -21.00 3.26
N ARG A 47 17.16 -22.32 3.16
CA ARG A 47 18.33 -22.91 2.46
C ARG A 47 19.68 -22.30 2.89
N GLY A 48 19.84 -22.05 4.19
CA GLY A 48 21.04 -21.41 4.74
C GLY A 48 21.11 -19.88 4.56
N HIS A 49 20.20 -19.29 3.79
CA HIS A 49 20.09 -17.84 3.65
C HIS A 49 19.20 -17.24 4.75
N ARG A 50 19.73 -16.23 5.41
CA ARG A 50 19.01 -15.47 6.43
C ARG A 50 17.89 -14.65 5.77
N ILE A 51 16.66 -14.89 6.19
CA ILE A 51 15.49 -14.10 5.77
C ILE A 51 15.19 -12.99 6.78
N GLU A 52 15.59 -13.19 8.05
CA GLU A 52 15.48 -12.18 9.09
C GLU A 52 16.12 -10.84 8.69
N GLY A 53 15.30 -9.79 8.73
CA GLY A 53 15.67 -8.42 8.40
C GLY A 53 15.43 -8.05 6.95
N LEU A 54 15.07 -8.99 6.06
CA LEU A 54 14.74 -8.65 4.68
C LEU A 54 13.35 -8.01 4.57
N LEU A 55 13.14 -7.13 3.59
CA LEU A 55 11.82 -6.61 3.24
C LEU A 55 11.34 -7.26 1.93
N LEU A 56 11.02 -8.55 2.00
CA LEU A 56 10.42 -9.24 0.84
C LEU A 56 9.14 -8.50 0.43
N ASN A 57 9.09 -8.10 -0.83
CA ASN A 57 7.97 -7.36 -1.39
C ASN A 57 7.52 -7.96 -2.72
N SER A 58 6.23 -7.77 -3.02
CA SER A 58 5.68 -8.04 -4.35
C SER A 58 5.47 -6.74 -5.11
N ARG A 59 5.82 -6.71 -6.39
CA ARG A 59 5.62 -5.53 -7.24
C ARG A 59 4.17 -5.46 -7.71
N MET A 60 3.34 -4.68 -7.02
CA MET A 60 1.91 -4.56 -7.27
C MET A 60 1.54 -3.10 -7.66
N VAL A 61 2.30 -2.57 -8.62
CA VAL A 61 2.32 -1.13 -8.96
C VAL A 61 1.00 -0.57 -9.48
N GLN A 62 0.09 -1.43 -9.94
CA GLN A 62 -1.18 -1.06 -10.56
C GLN A 62 -2.37 -0.99 -9.59
N GLY A 63 -2.16 -1.05 -8.27
CA GLY A 63 -3.27 -0.99 -7.30
C GLY A 63 -4.12 0.29 -7.37
N ILE A 64 -3.56 1.38 -7.92
CA ILE A 64 -4.25 2.65 -8.19
C ILE A 64 -4.30 2.99 -9.68
N PHE A 65 -4.17 1.98 -10.55
CA PHE A 65 -4.15 2.16 -11.99
C PHE A 65 -5.45 2.82 -12.48
N ASP A 66 -5.32 3.81 -13.35
CA ASP A 66 -6.43 4.34 -14.14
C ASP A 66 -5.89 4.89 -15.46
N ASP A 67 -6.39 4.34 -16.56
CA ASP A 67 -5.98 4.74 -17.90
C ASP A 67 -6.89 5.85 -18.41
N GLU A 68 -6.34 7.06 -18.46
CA GLU A 68 -7.02 8.25 -18.96
C GLU A 68 -7.02 8.32 -20.50
N ASN A 69 -6.29 7.44 -21.20
CA ASN A 69 -6.34 7.42 -22.65
C ASN A 69 -7.62 6.69 -23.14
N PRO A 70 -8.56 7.41 -23.79
CA PRO A 70 -9.82 6.80 -24.26
C PRO A 70 -9.62 5.69 -25.29
N GLN A 71 -8.49 5.68 -26.01
CA GLN A 71 -8.18 4.67 -27.03
C GLN A 71 -7.74 3.33 -26.43
N THR A 72 -7.23 3.32 -25.20
CA THR A 72 -6.66 2.12 -24.56
C THR A 72 -7.41 1.70 -23.30
N ARG A 73 -8.20 2.59 -22.70
CA ARG A 73 -8.95 2.31 -21.45
C ARG A 73 -9.83 1.06 -21.54
N SER A 74 -10.43 0.79 -22.71
CA SER A 74 -11.28 -0.39 -22.91
C SER A 74 -10.52 -1.72 -22.87
N MET A 75 -9.18 -1.71 -23.00
CA MET A 75 -8.35 -2.90 -22.91
C MET A 75 -8.36 -3.53 -21.51
N TRP A 76 -8.73 -2.76 -20.49
CA TRP A 76 -8.75 -3.17 -19.09
C TRP A 76 -10.16 -3.54 -18.61
N ALA A 77 -11.14 -3.60 -19.52
CA ALA A 77 -12.52 -3.87 -19.17
C ALA A 77 -12.69 -5.20 -18.41
N TYR A 78 -13.46 -5.18 -17.33
CA TYR A 78 -13.80 -6.41 -16.64
C TYR A 78 -14.73 -7.27 -17.51
N PRO A 79 -14.53 -8.61 -17.58
CA PRO A 79 -15.33 -9.48 -18.45
C PRO A 79 -16.84 -9.48 -18.15
N ASP A 80 -17.22 -9.24 -16.90
CA ASP A 80 -18.61 -9.25 -16.42
C ASP A 80 -19.36 -7.93 -16.70
N THR A 81 -18.68 -6.78 -16.67
CA THR A 81 -19.30 -5.46 -16.90
C THR A 81 -19.01 -4.87 -18.28
N GLY A 82 -18.00 -5.40 -18.97
CA GLY A 82 -17.49 -4.84 -20.22
C GLY A 82 -16.87 -3.45 -20.06
N LYS A 83 -16.58 -3.00 -18.83
CA LYS A 83 -16.08 -1.66 -18.53
C LYS A 83 -14.91 -1.70 -17.56
N TRP A 84 -13.95 -0.78 -17.74
CA TRP A 84 -12.91 -0.55 -16.76
C TRP A 84 -13.46 0.26 -15.58
N ASP A 85 -13.25 -0.24 -14.36
CA ASP A 85 -13.61 0.45 -13.12
C ASP A 85 -12.35 0.57 -12.21
N PRO A 86 -11.71 1.76 -12.15
CA PRO A 86 -10.51 1.96 -11.33
C PRO A 86 -10.78 1.80 -9.83
N ASP A 87 -12.01 2.07 -9.37
CA ASP A 87 -12.37 1.92 -7.97
C ASP A 87 -12.60 0.45 -7.61
N ARG A 88 -13.16 -0.35 -8.53
CA ARG A 88 -13.23 -1.82 -8.37
C ARG A 88 -11.84 -2.42 -8.25
N ASN A 89 -10.91 -2.04 -9.12
CA ASN A 89 -9.53 -2.51 -9.06
C ASN A 89 -8.90 -2.25 -7.69
N THR A 90 -9.03 -1.03 -7.17
CA THR A 90 -8.52 -0.71 -5.83
C THR A 90 -9.27 -1.44 -4.71
N ARG A 91 -10.60 -1.57 -4.78
CA ARG A 91 -11.38 -2.33 -3.77
C ARG A 91 -10.95 -3.79 -3.71
N GLU A 92 -10.82 -4.45 -4.87
CA GLU A 92 -10.40 -5.86 -4.95
C GLU A 92 -8.94 -6.06 -4.51
N PHE A 93 -8.05 -5.11 -4.85
CA PHE A 93 -6.69 -5.07 -4.31
C PHE A 93 -6.70 -5.06 -2.77
N VAL A 94 -7.45 -4.13 -2.17
CA VAL A 94 -7.59 -4.00 -0.71
C VAL A 94 -8.18 -5.26 -0.07
N GLN A 95 -9.17 -5.88 -0.72
CA GLN A 95 -9.77 -7.14 -0.26
C GLN A 95 -8.80 -8.31 -0.31
N ALA A 96 -7.85 -8.33 -1.24
CA ALA A 96 -6.85 -9.38 -1.37
C ALA A 96 -5.70 -9.25 -0.35
N MET A 97 -5.39 -8.05 0.15
CA MET A 97 -4.27 -7.78 1.06
C MET A 97 -4.20 -8.68 2.31
N PRO A 98 -5.31 -8.98 3.03
CA PRO A 98 -5.27 -9.90 4.16
C PRO A 98 -4.72 -11.28 3.80
N SER A 99 -5.05 -11.79 2.61
CA SER A 99 -4.54 -13.08 2.14
C SER A 99 -3.01 -13.04 1.99
N TRP A 100 -2.46 -11.98 1.38
CA TRP A 100 -1.01 -11.83 1.22
C TRP A 100 -0.30 -11.76 2.57
N ARG A 101 -0.88 -10.99 3.50
CA ARG A 101 -0.37 -10.86 4.86
C ARG A 101 -0.36 -12.18 5.61
N SER A 102 -1.40 -13.00 5.46
CA SER A 102 -1.49 -14.33 6.07
C SER A 102 -0.46 -15.31 5.51
N HIS A 103 -0.06 -15.16 4.25
CA HIS A 103 1.00 -15.94 3.59
C HIS A 103 2.41 -15.37 3.85
N GLY A 104 2.52 -14.40 4.75
CA GLY A 104 3.80 -13.86 5.21
C GLY A 104 4.32 -12.65 4.44
N LEU A 105 3.60 -12.13 3.44
CA LEU A 105 4.04 -10.92 2.76
C LEU A 105 3.93 -9.71 3.71
N LEU A 106 5.04 -9.02 3.95
CA LEU A 106 5.09 -7.82 4.81
C LEU A 106 5.09 -6.51 4.02
N SER A 107 5.41 -6.55 2.72
CA SER A 107 5.55 -5.37 1.88
C SER A 107 5.08 -5.62 0.46
N PHE A 108 4.72 -4.56 -0.23
CA PHE A 108 4.46 -4.54 -1.66
C PHE A 108 4.84 -3.17 -2.21
N THR A 109 5.14 -3.11 -3.51
CA THR A 109 5.39 -1.84 -4.20
C THR A 109 4.11 -1.36 -4.89
N ILE A 110 3.70 -0.13 -4.61
CA ILE A 110 2.67 0.64 -5.33
C ILE A 110 3.34 1.83 -6.01
N CYS A 111 2.84 2.34 -7.14
CA CYS A 111 3.49 3.46 -7.84
C CYS A 111 2.47 4.49 -8.33
N LEU A 112 2.77 5.79 -8.15
CA LEU A 112 1.93 6.89 -8.61
C LEU A 112 1.79 6.93 -10.14
N GLN A 113 2.84 6.58 -10.87
CA GLN A 113 2.78 6.38 -12.33
C GLN A 113 2.60 4.90 -12.73
N GLY A 114 2.28 4.04 -11.76
CA GLY A 114 2.11 2.61 -11.96
C GLY A 114 3.31 1.90 -12.60
N GLY A 115 3.03 1.08 -13.59
CA GLY A 115 4.01 0.44 -14.47
C GLY A 115 3.38 0.07 -15.80
N SER A 116 4.02 -0.83 -16.57
CA SER A 116 3.36 -1.43 -17.72
C SER A 116 2.33 -2.49 -17.27
N PRO A 117 1.03 -2.31 -17.58
CA PRO A 117 0.01 -3.34 -17.35
C PRO A 117 0.22 -4.58 -18.22
N GLN A 118 0.97 -4.46 -19.33
CA GLN A 118 1.26 -5.53 -20.28
C GLN A 118 2.60 -6.24 -20.00
N GLY A 119 3.30 -5.90 -18.92
CA GLY A 119 4.65 -6.43 -18.66
C GLY A 119 5.71 -5.80 -19.57
N TYR A 120 6.48 -6.61 -20.30
CA TYR A 120 7.52 -6.09 -21.20
C TYR A 120 6.92 -5.64 -22.53
N SER A 121 6.69 -4.33 -22.67
CA SER A 121 6.12 -3.71 -23.86
C SER A 121 7.01 -2.58 -24.38
N LYS A 122 7.18 -2.51 -25.71
CA LYS A 122 7.93 -1.41 -26.36
C LYS A 122 7.11 -0.12 -26.43
N GLN A 123 5.83 -0.25 -26.77
CA GLN A 123 4.87 0.85 -26.81
C GLN A 123 4.04 0.85 -25.54
N GLN A 124 3.78 2.03 -24.99
CA GLN A 124 3.00 2.21 -23.77
C GLN A 124 1.98 3.35 -23.98
N PRO A 125 0.96 3.12 -24.82
CA PRO A 125 0.03 4.17 -25.24
C PRO A 125 -0.95 4.61 -24.14
N TRP A 126 -1.11 3.82 -23.07
CA TRP A 126 -1.97 4.20 -21.93
C TRP A 126 -1.42 5.43 -21.20
N LEU A 127 -2.33 6.21 -20.64
CA LEU A 127 -2.02 7.34 -19.79
C LEU A 127 -2.38 6.98 -18.35
N ASN A 128 -1.41 6.49 -17.60
CA ASN A 128 -1.56 6.08 -16.22
C ASN A 128 -0.61 6.87 -15.31
N SER A 129 -1.14 7.93 -14.71
CA SER A 129 -0.40 8.76 -13.78
C SER A 129 -1.33 9.39 -12.75
N ALA A 130 -1.02 9.21 -11.47
CA ALA A 130 -1.60 9.96 -10.35
C ALA A 130 -1.05 11.41 -10.26
N ILE A 131 -0.11 11.76 -11.13
CA ILE A 131 0.56 13.07 -11.18
C ILE A 131 0.12 13.74 -12.49
N ALA A 132 -0.37 14.98 -12.40
CA ALA A 132 -0.70 15.80 -13.56
C ALA A 132 0.57 16.38 -14.21
N ALA A 133 0.43 16.95 -15.41
CA ALA A 133 1.57 17.44 -16.18
C ALA A 133 2.41 18.51 -15.44
N ASP A 134 1.79 19.29 -14.56
CA ASP A 134 2.43 20.33 -13.74
C ASP A 134 3.04 19.80 -12.42
N GLY A 135 2.94 18.50 -12.15
CA GLY A 135 3.39 17.88 -10.90
C GLY A 135 2.39 17.94 -9.75
N SER A 136 1.18 18.45 -9.97
CA SER A 136 0.09 18.34 -8.98
C SER A 136 -0.41 16.89 -8.87
N LEU A 137 -0.94 16.51 -7.70
CA LEU A 137 -1.48 15.18 -7.46
C LEU A 137 -2.96 15.12 -7.82
N LYS A 138 -3.37 14.09 -8.55
CA LYS A 138 -4.76 13.86 -8.94
C LYS A 138 -5.56 13.32 -7.75
N PRO A 139 -6.62 14.02 -7.28
CA PRO A 139 -7.33 13.65 -6.06
C PRO A 139 -7.90 12.23 -6.06
N ALA A 140 -8.46 11.77 -7.19
CA ALA A 140 -9.05 10.43 -7.30
C ALA A 140 -8.00 9.31 -7.13
N SER A 141 -6.81 9.48 -7.71
CA SER A 141 -5.72 8.52 -7.53
C SER A 141 -5.18 8.51 -6.10
N MET A 142 -5.10 9.68 -5.46
CA MET A 142 -4.67 9.77 -4.06
C MET A 142 -5.70 9.18 -3.09
N ALA A 143 -7.00 9.32 -3.37
CA ALA A 143 -8.05 8.65 -2.59
C ALA A 143 -7.90 7.12 -2.64
N ARG A 144 -7.61 6.56 -3.82
CA ARG A 144 -7.35 5.12 -4.00
C ARG A 144 -6.06 4.68 -3.30
N LEU A 145 -4.99 5.47 -3.38
CA LEU A 145 -3.76 5.19 -2.63
C LEU A 145 -4.02 5.18 -1.12
N LYS A 146 -4.82 6.13 -0.62
CA LYS A 146 -5.18 6.20 0.79
C LYS A 146 -5.84 4.91 1.28
N LEU A 147 -6.80 4.36 0.53
CA LEU A 147 -7.45 3.09 0.88
C LEU A 147 -6.44 1.94 1.05
N ILE A 148 -5.45 1.86 0.14
CA ILE A 148 -4.39 0.86 0.19
C ILE A 148 -3.47 1.07 1.40
N LEU A 149 -3.04 2.31 1.64
CA LEU A 149 -2.12 2.62 2.75
C LEU A 149 -2.80 2.47 4.13
N ASP A 150 -4.07 2.87 4.25
CA ASP A 150 -4.87 2.64 5.45
C ASP A 150 -4.98 1.13 5.73
N LYS A 151 -5.29 0.32 4.71
CA LYS A 151 -5.37 -1.13 4.87
C LYS A 151 -4.01 -1.75 5.23
N ALA A 152 -2.93 -1.26 4.64
CA ALA A 152 -1.59 -1.70 4.97
C ALA A 152 -1.25 -1.39 6.43
N ALA A 153 -1.63 -0.21 6.92
CA ALA A 153 -1.46 0.17 8.32
C ALA A 153 -2.24 -0.76 9.26
N GLU A 154 -3.51 -1.07 8.94
CA GLU A 154 -4.34 -2.03 9.69
C GLU A 154 -3.69 -3.43 9.78
N LEU A 155 -3.10 -3.89 8.66
CA LEU A 155 -2.50 -5.22 8.56
C LEU A 155 -1.07 -5.31 9.09
N GLY A 156 -0.48 -4.19 9.53
CA GLY A 156 0.92 -4.14 9.90
C GLY A 156 1.84 -4.48 8.73
N MET A 157 1.60 -3.86 7.56
CA MET A 157 2.45 -3.98 6.37
C MET A 157 3.22 -2.67 6.15
N ALA A 158 4.33 -2.75 5.41
CA ALA A 158 5.18 -1.62 5.06
C ALA A 158 5.28 -1.47 3.52
N PRO A 159 4.34 -0.76 2.87
CA PRO A 159 4.36 -0.55 1.43
C PRO A 159 5.55 0.32 0.98
N ILE A 160 6.05 0.07 -0.22
CA ILE A 160 7.02 0.92 -0.92
C ILE A 160 6.24 1.75 -1.94
N VAL A 161 6.25 3.08 -1.81
CA VAL A 161 5.55 3.99 -2.72
C VAL A 161 6.54 4.56 -3.74
N GLY A 162 6.42 4.10 -4.99
CA GLY A 162 7.10 4.69 -6.14
C GLY A 162 6.39 5.95 -6.63
N ILE A 163 7.15 6.92 -7.11
CA ILE A 163 6.61 8.16 -7.68
C ILE A 163 6.58 8.05 -9.21
N PHE A 164 7.75 7.85 -9.82
CA PHE A 164 7.90 7.91 -11.27
C PHE A 164 8.04 6.52 -11.91
N TYR A 165 7.66 6.46 -13.18
CA TYR A 165 7.87 5.30 -14.03
C TYR A 165 8.31 5.76 -15.42
N PHE A 166 9.41 5.20 -15.94
CA PHE A 166 10.06 5.62 -17.20
C PHE A 166 9.17 5.59 -18.45
N GLY A 167 8.05 4.87 -18.40
CA GLY A 167 7.09 4.80 -19.50
C GLY A 167 5.99 5.86 -19.41
N GLN A 168 6.01 6.71 -18.38
CA GLN A 168 4.97 7.69 -18.07
C GLN A 168 5.53 9.05 -17.63
N ASP A 169 6.82 9.16 -17.29
CA ASP A 169 7.46 10.39 -16.85
C ASP A 169 7.52 11.46 -17.94
N GLN A 170 7.49 11.07 -19.23
CA GLN A 170 7.37 11.99 -20.36
C GLN A 170 6.09 12.84 -20.36
N HIS A 171 5.10 12.51 -19.54
CA HIS A 171 3.87 13.30 -19.39
C HIS A 171 4.03 14.51 -18.44
N LEU A 172 5.18 14.65 -17.78
CA LEU A 172 5.51 15.82 -16.97
C LEU A 172 6.08 16.96 -17.84
N ALA A 173 5.69 18.19 -17.52
CA ALA A 173 6.09 19.40 -18.25
C ALA A 173 7.48 19.92 -17.82
N GLY A 174 8.45 19.02 -17.65
CA GLY A 174 9.85 19.33 -17.33
C GLY A 174 10.21 19.30 -15.84
N ASP A 175 11.42 19.79 -15.54
CA ASP A 175 12.08 19.63 -14.23
C ASP A 175 11.28 20.22 -13.06
N ASP A 176 10.62 21.35 -13.26
CA ASP A 176 9.81 21.99 -12.21
C ASP A 176 8.62 21.11 -11.82
N ALA A 177 7.98 20.45 -12.79
CA ALA A 177 6.89 19.50 -12.56
C ALA A 177 7.39 18.26 -11.80
N VAL A 178 8.60 17.76 -12.11
CA VAL A 178 9.22 16.64 -11.37
C VAL A 178 9.44 17.03 -9.91
N ARG A 179 10.01 18.21 -9.64
CA ARG A 179 10.24 18.71 -8.27
C ARG A 179 8.93 18.94 -7.53
N ALA A 180 7.92 19.48 -8.20
CA ALA A 180 6.59 19.68 -7.64
C ALA A 180 5.94 18.34 -7.28
N ALA A 181 6.02 17.33 -8.15
CA ALA A 181 5.48 15.99 -7.91
C ALA A 181 6.10 15.33 -6.68
N VAL A 182 7.43 15.39 -6.52
CA VAL A 182 8.11 14.87 -5.33
C VAL A 182 7.62 15.60 -4.08
N ARG A 183 7.64 16.94 -4.09
CA ARG A 183 7.21 17.76 -2.94
C ARG A 183 5.77 17.46 -2.53
N ASN A 184 4.85 17.45 -3.50
CA ASN A 184 3.44 17.21 -3.26
C ASN A 184 3.21 15.79 -2.72
N THR A 185 3.93 14.79 -3.24
CA THR A 185 3.85 13.40 -2.74
C THR A 185 4.30 13.29 -1.29
N ILE A 186 5.45 13.87 -0.95
CA ILE A 186 5.98 13.82 0.42
C ILE A 186 5.06 14.57 1.38
N ASN A 187 4.61 15.79 1.02
CA ASN A 187 3.67 16.54 1.84
C ASN A 187 2.39 15.74 2.09
N TRP A 188 1.83 15.10 1.05
CA TRP A 188 0.64 14.27 1.20
C TRP A 188 0.85 13.07 2.14
N LEU A 189 1.98 12.36 2.02
CA LEU A 189 2.31 11.21 2.88
C LEU A 189 2.49 11.60 4.35
N HIS A 190 3.00 12.81 4.60
CA HIS A 190 3.25 13.32 5.95
C HIS A 190 2.11 14.16 6.54
N GLY A 191 0.99 14.30 5.80
CA GLY A 191 -0.22 14.95 6.29
C GLY A 191 -0.34 16.45 6.03
N GLY A 192 0.56 17.03 5.21
CA GLY A 192 0.60 18.46 4.91
C GLY A 192 1.30 19.26 5.98
#